data_AF-A0A7V9JTC3-F1
#
_entry.id   AF-A0A7V9JTC3-F1
#
_cell.length_a   1.000
_cell.length_b   1.000
_cell.length_c   1.000
_cell.angle_alpha   90.00
_cell.angle_beta   90.00
_cell.angle_gamma   90.00
#
_symmetry.space_group_name_H-M   'P 1'
#
loop_
_entity.id
_entity.type
_entity.pdbx_description
1 polymer ?
#
loop_
_entity_poly.entity_id
_entity_poly.type
_entity_poly.pdbx_seq_one_letter_code
_entity_poly.pdbx_strand_id
1 'polypeptide(L)'
;DMLSVMVAVDRAGRDNGCLQVLKGSHRMGRVEHGRFGDQVGADPARVVEARKVCELVHVESDPGDTLFFHSNLLHASAANLSDRPRWSLIMAYNSRHNDPYCESHHPRYTPLAKVPDTAIKAWAADPQRDARAKSGNAQIARTAIPS
;
A
#
# COMPACT_ATOMS: atom_id res chain seq x y z
N ASP A 1 7.16 -12.00 3.23
CA ASP A 1 7.57 -10.78 2.48
C ASP A 1 6.35 -10.07 1.89
N MET A 2 6.41 -8.74 1.81
CA MET A 2 5.35 -7.85 1.34
C MET A 2 5.96 -6.60 0.66
N LEU A 3 5.51 -6.32 -0.55
CA LEU A 3 6.01 -5.29 -1.44
C LEU A 3 4.93 -4.24 -1.70
N SER A 4 5.25 -2.98 -1.45
CA SER A 4 4.48 -1.83 -1.93
C SER A 4 5.05 -1.36 -3.28
N VAL A 5 4.16 -1.11 -4.23
CA VAL A 5 4.46 -0.48 -5.52
C VAL A 5 3.67 0.82 -5.61
N MET A 6 4.35 1.94 -5.75
CA MET A 6 3.70 3.26 -5.91
C MET A 6 4.03 3.83 -7.28
N VAL A 7 3.00 4.07 -8.09
CA VAL A 7 3.12 4.77 -9.38
C VAL A 7 2.77 6.24 -9.19
N ALA A 8 3.63 7.13 -9.64
CA ALA A 8 3.35 8.57 -9.71
C ALA A 8 2.31 8.84 -10.81
N VAL A 9 1.16 9.42 -10.44
CA VAL A 9 0.14 9.84 -11.42
C VAL A 9 0.38 11.29 -11.83
N ASP A 10 0.64 12.15 -10.84
CA ASP A 10 1.22 13.48 -11.04
C ASP A 10 2.71 13.50 -10.68
N ARG A 11 3.42 14.54 -11.11
CA ARG A 11 4.77 14.85 -10.62
C ARG A 11 4.75 15.03 -9.10
N ALA A 12 5.56 14.26 -8.39
CA ALA A 12 5.86 14.42 -6.97
C ALA A 12 7.23 15.10 -6.80
N GLY A 13 7.22 16.32 -6.27
CA GLY A 13 8.41 17.10 -5.94
C GLY A 13 8.47 17.47 -4.47
N ARG A 14 9.59 18.04 -4.01
CA ARG A 14 9.73 18.58 -2.64
C ARG A 14 8.71 19.67 -2.31
N ASP A 15 8.24 20.41 -3.30
CA ASP A 15 7.26 21.48 -3.21
C ASP A 15 5.83 20.97 -2.97
N ASN A 16 5.43 19.88 -3.63
CA ASN A 16 4.08 19.30 -3.51
C ASN A 16 4.00 18.04 -2.65
N GLY A 17 4.99 17.80 -1.79
CA GLY A 17 4.93 16.79 -0.73
C GLY A 17 5.36 15.38 -1.16
N CYS A 18 6.45 15.24 -1.92
CA CYS A 18 7.03 13.95 -2.31
C CYS A 18 7.25 12.95 -1.14
N LEU A 19 7.45 11.67 -1.49
CA LEU A 19 7.72 10.62 -0.52
C LEU A 19 9.08 10.84 0.15
N GLN A 20 9.09 10.85 1.47
CA GLN A 20 10.29 10.80 2.30
C GLN A 20 10.49 9.37 2.80
N VAL A 21 11.73 8.85 2.73
CA VAL A 21 12.07 7.51 3.23
C VAL A 21 13.33 7.53 4.07
N LEU A 22 13.38 6.70 5.11
CA LEU A 22 14.62 6.41 5.84
C LEU A 22 15.31 5.21 5.18
N LYS A 23 16.34 5.49 4.38
CA LYS A 23 17.07 4.52 3.56
C LYS A 23 17.61 3.38 4.43
N GLY A 24 17.31 2.13 4.04
CA GLY A 24 17.74 0.94 4.78
C GLY A 24 16.88 0.57 6.00
N SER A 25 15.96 1.43 6.46
CA SER A 25 15.14 1.17 7.67
C SER A 25 14.29 -0.10 7.62
N HIS A 26 13.97 -0.63 6.44
CA HIS A 26 13.34 -1.95 6.28
C HIS A 26 14.10 -3.10 6.97
N ARG A 27 15.41 -2.93 7.21
CA ARG A 27 16.29 -3.88 7.91
C ARG A 27 16.17 -3.81 9.44
N MET A 28 15.46 -2.82 9.99
CA MET A 28 15.17 -2.70 11.43
C MET A 28 14.11 -3.71 11.92
N GLY A 29 13.57 -4.54 11.01
CA GLY A 29 12.44 -5.41 11.30
C GLY A 29 11.12 -4.66 11.33
N ARG A 30 10.11 -5.25 11.96
CA ARG A 30 8.78 -4.65 12.10
C ARG A 30 8.80 -3.56 13.18
N VAL A 31 8.43 -2.34 12.81
CA VAL A 31 7.99 -1.32 13.76
C VAL A 31 6.47 -1.36 13.81
N GLU A 32 5.89 -1.31 15.02
CA GLU A 32 4.44 -1.36 15.16
C GLU A 32 3.77 -0.02 14.83
N HIS A 33 2.58 -0.12 14.23
CA HIS A 33 1.73 1.01 13.93
C HIS A 33 0.83 1.26 15.14
N GLY A 34 1.11 2.34 15.87
CA GLY A 34 0.31 2.81 17.00
C GLY A 34 -0.46 4.07 16.65
N ARG A 35 -1.30 4.52 17.58
CA ARG A 35 -1.91 5.85 17.56
C ARG A 35 -1.16 6.74 18.55
N PHE A 36 -0.57 7.81 18.05
CA PHE A 36 0.27 8.74 18.80
C PHE A 36 -0.35 10.14 18.68
N GLY A 37 -1.25 10.46 19.62
CA GLY A 37 -2.16 11.59 19.49
C GLY A 37 -3.17 11.37 18.35
N ASP A 38 -3.31 12.36 17.47
CA ASP A 38 -4.21 12.29 16.31
C ASP A 38 -3.61 11.55 15.11
N GLN A 39 -2.32 11.19 15.16
CA GLN A 39 -1.63 10.49 14.08
C GLN A 39 -1.62 8.98 14.30
N VAL A 40 -1.76 8.21 13.23
CA VAL A 40 -1.52 6.76 13.19
C VAL A 40 -0.24 6.52 12.41
N GLY A 41 0.71 5.77 12.98
CA GLY A 41 2.02 5.55 12.36
C GLY A 41 2.99 4.80 13.24
N ALA A 42 4.26 4.81 12.85
CA ALA A 42 5.35 4.22 13.63
C ALA A 42 5.64 4.98 14.93
N ASP A 43 6.09 4.26 15.96
CA ASP A 43 6.58 4.81 17.23
C ASP A 43 7.55 6.00 17.03
N PRO A 44 7.18 7.22 17.47
CA PRO A 44 8.02 8.41 17.31
C PRO A 44 9.42 8.28 17.92
N ALA A 45 9.58 7.55 19.03
CA ALA A 45 10.89 7.34 19.64
C ALA A 45 11.78 6.50 18.72
N ARG A 46 11.25 5.42 18.14
CA ARG A 46 11.97 4.61 17.14
C ARG A 46 12.26 5.39 15.86
N VAL A 47 11.38 6.29 15.42
CA VAL A 47 11.62 7.15 14.24
C VAL A 47 12.72 8.19 14.52
N VAL A 48 12.80 8.73 15.74
CA VAL A 48 13.89 9.62 16.17
C VAL A 48 15.23 8.89 16.18
N GLU A 49 15.32 7.67 16.73
CA GLU A 49 16.56 6.89 16.70
C GLU A 49 16.92 6.44 15.27
N ALA A 50 15.93 6.02 14.46
CA ALA A 50 16.15 5.67 13.06
C ALA A 50 16.77 6.82 12.26
N ARG A 51 16.32 8.07 12.49
CA ARG A 51 16.85 9.28 11.85
C ARG A 51 18.31 9.59 12.18
N LYS A 52 18.90 9.00 13.22
CA LYS A 52 20.33 9.16 13.56
C LYS A 52 21.24 8.23 12.73
N VAL A 53 20.69 7.16 12.18
CA VAL A 53 21.47 6.08 11.52
C VAL A 53 21.01 5.75 10.09
N CYS A 54 19.82 6.20 9.68
CA CYS A 54 19.27 6.01 8.33
C CYS A 54 19.20 7.37 7.59
N GLU A 55 19.75 7.41 6.38
CA GLU A 55 19.71 8.58 5.49
C GLU A 55 18.25 8.94 5.10
N LEU A 56 17.85 10.21 5.32
CA LEU A 56 16.54 10.73 4.94
C LEU A 56 16.53 11.13 3.45
N VAL A 57 16.12 10.20 2.60
CA VAL A 57 15.99 10.41 1.16
C VAL A 57 14.62 11.02 0.84
N HIS A 58 14.59 12.02 -0.04
CA HIS A 58 13.38 12.51 -0.67
C HIS A 58 13.32 11.89 -2.06
N VAL A 59 12.22 11.21 -2.38
CA VAL A 59 12.02 10.56 -3.68
C VAL A 59 11.10 11.43 -4.51
N GLU A 60 11.69 12.34 -5.28
CA GLU A 60 10.98 13.02 -6.36
C GLU A 60 10.81 12.07 -7.54
N SER A 61 9.71 12.23 -8.28
CA SER A 61 9.30 11.33 -9.36
C SER A 61 8.34 12.02 -10.33
N ASP A 62 8.50 11.82 -11.63
CA ASP A 62 7.64 12.38 -12.67
C ASP A 62 6.52 11.37 -13.07
N PRO A 63 5.45 11.80 -13.78
CA PRO A 63 4.31 10.94 -14.11
C PRO A 63 4.71 9.63 -14.82
N GLY A 64 4.29 8.50 -14.26
CA GLY A 64 4.63 7.15 -14.74
C GLY A 64 5.79 6.48 -13.99
N ASP A 65 6.61 7.23 -13.26
CA ASP A 65 7.66 6.65 -12.40
C ASP A 65 7.05 5.70 -11.37
N THR A 66 7.73 4.58 -11.13
CA THR A 66 7.25 3.50 -10.26
C THR A 66 8.26 3.15 -9.19
N LEU A 67 7.92 3.42 -7.93
CA LEU A 67 8.72 3.10 -6.75
C LEU A 67 8.35 1.70 -6.24
N PHE A 68 9.36 0.86 -5.98
CA PHE A 68 9.22 -0.45 -5.37
C PHE A 68 9.85 -0.43 -3.97
N PHE A 69 9.08 -0.71 -2.91
CA PHE A 69 9.60 -0.69 -1.54
C PHE A 69 8.98 -1.74 -0.61
N HIS A 70 9.81 -2.29 0.27
CA HIS A 70 9.40 -3.27 1.28
C HIS A 70 8.52 -2.63 2.37
N SER A 71 7.50 -3.34 2.87
CA SER A 71 6.48 -2.81 3.79
C SER A 71 7.05 -2.19 5.09
N ASN A 72 8.10 -2.77 5.68
CA ASN A 72 8.78 -2.21 6.86
C ASN A 72 9.68 -0.98 6.59
N LEU A 73 9.79 -0.47 5.35
CA LEU A 73 10.53 0.76 5.10
C LEU A 73 9.81 1.94 5.77
N LEU A 74 10.47 2.63 6.70
CA LEU A 74 9.91 3.84 7.32
C LEU A 74 9.82 4.94 6.26
N HIS A 75 8.59 5.37 5.98
CA HIS A 75 8.26 6.35 4.95
C HIS A 75 7.16 7.30 5.43
N ALA A 76 7.10 8.50 4.83
CA ALA A 76 6.09 9.52 5.07
C ALA A 76 5.87 10.37 3.80
N SER A 77 4.73 11.05 3.69
CA SER A 77 4.58 12.19 2.78
C SER A 77 4.87 13.49 3.54
N ALA A 78 5.56 14.44 2.92
CA ALA A 78 5.56 15.81 3.43
C ALA A 78 4.21 16.49 3.09
N ALA A 79 3.90 17.60 3.76
CA ALA A 79 2.74 18.41 3.40
C ALA A 79 2.87 18.94 1.96
N ASN A 80 1.78 18.95 1.20
CA ASN A 80 1.73 19.66 -0.07
C ASN A 80 1.53 21.16 0.24
N LEU A 81 2.50 21.99 -0.16
CA LEU A 81 2.47 23.45 0.03
C LEU A 81 2.30 24.20 -1.31
N SER A 82 1.99 23.48 -2.38
CA SER A 82 1.77 24.01 -3.73
C SER A 82 0.29 24.09 -4.08
N ASP A 83 -0.01 24.77 -5.19
CA ASP A 83 -1.29 24.78 -5.88
C ASP A 83 -1.58 23.50 -6.69
N ARG A 84 -0.57 22.64 -6.89
CA ARG A 84 -0.66 21.45 -7.74
C ARG A 84 -1.04 20.21 -6.92
N PRO A 85 -1.98 19.37 -7.39
CA PRO A 85 -2.23 18.07 -6.76
C PRO A 85 -1.03 17.11 -6.93
N ARG A 86 -1.07 15.96 -6.23
CA ARG A 86 0.02 14.98 -6.18
C ARG A 86 -0.53 13.54 -6.06
N TRP A 87 -1.32 13.10 -7.04
CA TRP A 87 -1.94 11.78 -7.04
C TRP A 87 -0.89 10.67 -7.23
N SER A 88 -1.13 9.51 -6.61
CA SER A 88 -0.26 8.33 -6.70
C SER A 88 -1.09 7.06 -6.52
N LEU A 89 -0.85 6.04 -7.35
CA LEU A 89 -1.49 4.74 -7.24
C LEU A 89 -0.60 3.81 -6.41
N ILE A 90 -1.07 3.38 -5.23
CA ILE A 90 -0.36 2.43 -4.36
C ILE A 90 -1.01 1.05 -4.48
N MET A 91 -0.19 0.05 -4.80
CA MET A 91 -0.57 -1.36 -4.91
C MET A 91 0.26 -2.18 -3.92
N ALA A 92 -0.40 -2.95 -3.06
CA ALA A 92 0.26 -3.77 -2.04
C ALA A 92 0.22 -5.25 -2.44
N TYR A 93 1.38 -5.87 -2.60
CA TYR A 93 1.54 -7.27 -2.96
C TYR A 93 2.03 -8.07 -1.75
N ASN A 94 1.25 -9.05 -1.33
CA ASN A 94 1.61 -9.96 -0.24
C ASN A 94 2.04 -11.33 -0.79
N SER A 95 3.16 -11.86 -0.33
CA SER A 95 3.59 -13.21 -0.75
C SER A 95 2.71 -14.29 -0.11
N ARG A 96 2.49 -15.41 -0.82
CA ARG A 96 1.85 -16.64 -0.31
C ARG A 96 2.37 -17.08 1.06
N HIS A 97 3.67 -16.85 1.31
CA HIS A 97 4.38 -17.27 2.52
C HIS A 97 4.32 -16.24 3.66
N ASN A 98 3.45 -15.24 3.53
CA ASN A 98 3.24 -14.14 4.48
C ASN A 98 1.75 -14.03 4.82
N ASP A 99 1.10 -15.17 5.05
CA ASP A 99 -0.29 -15.23 5.50
C ASP A 99 -0.42 -14.59 6.90
N PRO A 100 -1.47 -13.79 7.18
CA PRO A 100 -1.67 -13.22 8.52
C PRO A 100 -1.71 -14.30 9.60
N TYR A 101 -0.99 -14.13 10.72
CA TYR A 101 -1.05 -15.14 11.79
C TYR A 101 -2.42 -15.12 12.48
N CYS A 102 -2.90 -13.94 12.85
CA CYS A 102 -4.21 -13.69 13.43
C CYS A 102 -5.29 -13.44 12.37
N GLU A 103 -6.55 -13.57 12.78
CA GLU A 103 -7.68 -13.07 11.98
C GLU A 103 -7.75 -11.55 12.04
N SER A 104 -8.10 -10.92 10.92
CA SER A 104 -8.20 -9.46 10.78
C SER A 104 -9.08 -9.10 9.56
N HIS A 105 -9.26 -7.81 9.32
CA HIS A 105 -9.85 -7.27 8.09
C HIS A 105 -8.95 -7.41 6.83
N HIS A 106 -7.74 -7.98 6.95
CA HIS A 106 -6.92 -8.31 5.79
C HIS A 106 -7.12 -9.78 5.39
N PRO A 107 -7.42 -10.08 4.11
CA PRO A 107 -7.72 -11.44 3.67
C PRO A 107 -6.48 -12.34 3.75
N ARG A 108 -6.72 -13.60 4.16
CA ARG A 108 -5.73 -14.69 4.04
C ARG A 108 -5.47 -15.05 2.58
N TYR A 109 -4.32 -15.65 2.31
CA TYR A 109 -3.93 -16.15 1.00
C TYR A 109 -4.96 -17.16 0.48
N THR A 110 -5.65 -16.79 -0.60
CA THR A 110 -6.60 -17.65 -1.30
C THR A 110 -5.99 -18.05 -2.65
N PRO A 111 -5.77 -19.35 -2.93
CA PRO A 111 -5.26 -19.79 -4.22
C PRO A 111 -6.21 -19.42 -5.36
N LEU A 112 -5.71 -18.70 -6.36
CA LEU A 112 -6.48 -18.41 -7.58
C LEU A 112 -6.41 -19.60 -8.54
N ALA A 113 -7.55 -20.26 -8.75
CA ALA A 113 -7.69 -21.28 -9.78
C ALA A 113 -7.63 -20.63 -11.18
N LYS A 114 -6.65 -20.99 -12.01
CA LYS A 114 -6.60 -20.52 -13.40
C LYS A 114 -7.72 -21.16 -14.20
N VAL A 115 -8.59 -20.32 -14.75
CA VAL A 115 -9.66 -20.72 -15.68
C VAL A 115 -9.22 -20.49 -17.14
N PRO A 116 -9.83 -21.17 -18.13
CA PRO A 116 -9.65 -20.85 -19.54
C PRO A 116 -10.21 -19.47 -19.89
N ASP A 117 -9.68 -18.81 -20.92
CA ASP A 117 -10.08 -17.46 -21.35
C ASP A 117 -11.58 -17.36 -21.71
N THR A 118 -12.19 -18.48 -22.14
CA THR A 118 -13.64 -18.60 -22.40
C THR A 118 -14.51 -18.41 -21.16
N ALA A 119 -13.95 -18.59 -19.95
CA ALA A 119 -14.69 -18.44 -18.70
C ALA A 119 -15.24 -17.02 -18.48
N ILE A 120 -14.61 -15.98 -19.06
CA ILE A 120 -15.13 -14.60 -19.01
C ILE A 120 -16.50 -14.53 -19.73
N LYS A 121 -16.65 -15.22 -20.85
CA LYS A 121 -17.91 -15.29 -21.61
C LYS A 121 -18.98 -16.09 -20.85
N ALA A 122 -18.59 -17.20 -20.22
CA ALA A 122 -19.48 -18.00 -19.38
C ALA A 122 -19.96 -17.24 -18.14
N TRP A 123 -19.06 -16.52 -17.45
CA TRP A 123 -19.38 -15.68 -16.29
C TRP A 123 -20.34 -14.54 -16.63
N ALA A 124 -20.15 -13.88 -17.78
CA ALA A 124 -21.07 -12.83 -18.24
C ALA A 124 -22.51 -13.36 -18.42
N ALA A 125 -22.65 -14.62 -18.85
CA ALA A 125 -23.93 -15.30 -19.11
C ALA A 125 -24.52 -16.05 -17.89
N ASP A 126 -23.81 -16.18 -16.76
CA ASP A 126 -24.31 -16.88 -15.58
C ASP A 126 -25.35 -16.00 -14.83
N PRO A 127 -26.64 -16.41 -14.77
CA PRO A 127 -27.67 -15.65 -14.06
C PRO A 127 -27.48 -15.64 -12.53
N GLN A 128 -26.60 -16.49 -11.99
CA GLN A 128 -26.25 -16.54 -10.57
C GLN A 128 -24.95 -15.78 -10.23
N ARG A 129 -24.26 -15.19 -11.21
CA ARG A 129 -22.94 -14.55 -11.03
C ARG A 129 -22.93 -13.52 -9.88
N ASP A 130 -23.99 -12.73 -9.74
CA ASP A 130 -24.11 -11.66 -8.74
C ASP A 130 -24.44 -12.19 -7.33
N ALA A 131 -24.85 -13.46 -7.22
CA ALA A 131 -24.94 -14.20 -5.96
C ALA A 131 -23.60 -14.86 -5.63
N ARG A 132 -22.95 -15.50 -6.61
CA ARG A 132 -21.62 -16.12 -6.46
C ARG A 132 -20.55 -15.10 -6.04
N ALA A 133 -20.62 -13.89 -6.59
CA ALA A 133 -19.74 -12.77 -6.22
C ALA A 133 -19.92 -12.28 -4.76
N LYS A 134 -21.04 -12.63 -4.10
CA LYS A 134 -21.30 -12.32 -2.69
C LYS A 134 -20.98 -13.49 -1.76
N SER A 135 -20.92 -14.73 -2.27
CA SER A 135 -20.60 -15.94 -1.49
C SER A 135 -19.12 -16.34 -1.55
N GLY A 136 -18.38 -15.92 -2.59
CA GLY A 136 -16.92 -16.01 -2.58
C GLY A 136 -16.34 -15.06 -1.54
N ASN A 137 -15.27 -15.48 -0.83
CA ASN A 137 -14.66 -14.72 0.27
C ASN A 137 -13.83 -13.51 -0.21
N ALA A 138 -14.28 -12.85 -1.28
CA ALA A 138 -13.68 -11.66 -1.85
C ALA A 138 -14.21 -10.42 -1.12
N GLN A 139 -13.63 -10.11 0.04
CA GLN A 139 -13.69 -8.76 0.60
C GLN A 139 -12.92 -7.78 -0.31
N ILE A 140 -13.52 -7.47 -1.47
CA ILE A 140 -13.20 -6.25 -2.21
C ILE A 140 -13.69 -5.11 -1.33
N ALA A 141 -12.79 -4.55 -0.54
CA ALA A 141 -13.09 -3.49 0.41
C ALA A 141 -13.68 -2.28 -0.34
N ARG A 142 -15.00 -2.11 -0.26
CA ARG A 142 -15.70 -0.92 -0.75
C ARG A 142 -15.50 0.24 0.22
N THR A 143 -14.26 0.73 0.29
CA THR A 143 -13.97 2.08 0.81
C THR A 143 -14.51 3.12 -0.18
N ALA A 144 -15.83 3.24 -0.23
CA ALA A 144 -16.47 4.47 -0.69
C ALA A 144 -16.05 5.57 0.30
N ILE A 145 -15.44 6.63 -0.22
CA ILE A 145 -15.03 7.79 0.58
C ILE A 145 -16.27 8.65 0.82
N PRO A 146 -16.71 8.86 2.08
CA PRO A 146 -17.66 9.92 2.41
C PRO A 146 -16.97 11.28 2.22
N SER A 147 -17.74 12.28 1.80
CA SER A 147 -17.31 13.69 1.65
C SER A 147 -16.86 14.32 2.97
#